data_AF-A0A9P5EVC9-F1
#
_entry.id   AF-A0A9P5EVC9-F1
#
_cell.length_a   1.000
_cell.length_b   1.000
_cell.length_c   1.000
_cell.angle_alpha   90.00
_cell.angle_beta   90.00
_cell.angle_gamma   90.00
#
_symmetry.space_group_name_H-M   'P 1'
#
loop_
_entity.id
_entity.type
_entity.pdbx_description
1 polymer ?
#
loop_
_entity_poly.entity_id
_entity_poly.type
_entity_poly.pdbx_seq_one_letter_code
_entity_poly.pdbx_strand_id
1 'polypeptide(L)'
;MLHHVGVLVRVLLLAGPAVAAPSASSPLWRRANGNACAEIGKAYDGAVLDNTTGMSTVTFPRGVHDGDGGRELTCVVHVEKLAVRPSLAFDCLRSVPVDVERDVALVKYLRPWLDFQSTVSILQNPPEGYLYPGVDIFGGLANITQILKSGGYQSQLDFASDLYRLINVKPRDGHLVFTPVIGTLFSFETPALFVSISEDGIANPKIYLHCKTMDDPVPI
;
A
#
# COMPACT_ATOMS: atom_id res chain seq x y z
N MET A 1 21.92 -13.58 0.04
CA MET A 1 21.77 -12.46 -0.91
C MET A 1 20.30 -12.38 -1.25
N LEU A 2 19.59 -11.35 -0.78
CA LEU A 2 18.15 -11.17 -1.01
C LEU A 2 17.96 -10.50 -2.38
N HIS A 3 17.30 -11.18 -3.32
CA HIS A 3 16.87 -10.59 -4.58
C HIS A 3 15.63 -9.70 -4.35
N HIS A 4 15.71 -8.44 -4.78
CA HIS A 4 14.64 -7.45 -4.67
C HIS A 4 13.49 -7.78 -5.63
N VAL A 5 12.35 -8.19 -5.08
CA VAL A 5 11.08 -8.27 -5.81
C VAL A 5 10.57 -6.84 -6.01
N GLY A 6 10.48 -6.38 -7.26
CA GLY A 6 10.07 -5.02 -7.61
C GLY A 6 8.57 -4.84 -7.48
N VAL A 7 8.15 -3.96 -6.57
CA VAL A 7 6.74 -3.63 -6.30
C VAL A 7 6.53 -2.13 -6.55
N LEU A 8 6.08 -1.72 -7.74
CA LEU A 8 5.73 -0.34 -8.18
C LEU A 8 4.84 0.41 -7.19
N VAL A 9 4.60 1.73 -7.29
CA VAL A 9 3.78 2.51 -6.32
C VAL A 9 2.92 3.62 -6.98
N ARG A 10 1.60 3.74 -6.74
CA ARG A 10 0.69 4.80 -7.27
C ARG A 10 0.18 5.83 -6.23
N VAL A 11 0.20 7.11 -6.54
CA VAL A 11 -0.40 8.15 -5.66
C VAL A 11 -1.92 8.29 -5.90
N LEU A 12 -2.75 8.36 -4.85
CA LEU A 12 -4.19 8.62 -5.00
C LEU A 12 -4.46 10.13 -5.10
N LEU A 13 -5.10 10.55 -6.19
CA LEU A 13 -5.58 11.92 -6.41
C LEU A 13 -7.00 12.03 -5.85
N LEU A 14 -7.19 12.82 -4.80
CA LEU A 14 -8.52 13.27 -4.40
C LEU A 14 -8.92 14.41 -5.34
N ALA A 15 -9.82 14.13 -6.29
CA ALA A 15 -10.45 15.15 -7.10
C ALA A 15 -11.44 15.94 -6.22
N GLY A 16 -11.00 17.08 -5.69
CA GLY A 16 -11.88 18.08 -5.07
C GLY A 16 -12.30 19.14 -6.11
N PRO A 17 -13.51 19.72 -6.00
CA PRO A 17 -13.92 20.81 -6.87
C PRO A 17 -13.01 22.03 -6.66
N ALA A 18 -12.79 22.79 -7.73
CA ALA A 18 -11.96 23.99 -7.74
C ALA A 18 -12.47 25.02 -6.71
N VAL A 19 -11.87 24.99 -5.52
CA VAL A 19 -11.98 26.06 -4.53
C VAL A 19 -10.72 26.89 -4.63
N ALA A 20 -10.92 28.21 -4.61
CA ALA A 20 -9.94 29.28 -4.78
C ALA A 20 -8.54 28.96 -4.23
N ALA A 21 -7.52 29.36 -5.00
CA ALA A 21 -6.10 29.24 -4.69
C ALA A 21 -5.84 29.53 -3.19
N PRO A 22 -5.32 28.54 -2.43
CA PRO A 22 -4.87 28.82 -1.08
C PRO A 22 -3.68 29.76 -1.17
N SER A 23 -3.70 30.79 -0.33
CA SER A 23 -2.53 31.55 0.11
C SER A 23 -1.26 30.69 0.08
N ALA A 24 -0.20 31.20 -0.54
CA ALA A 24 1.10 30.58 -0.72
C ALA A 24 1.71 30.06 0.60
N SER A 25 1.25 28.90 1.04
CA SER A 25 2.02 28.02 1.89
C SER A 25 3.08 27.43 0.97
N SER A 26 4.35 27.62 1.33
CA SER A 26 5.42 26.91 0.63
C SER A 26 5.05 25.42 0.57
N PRO A 27 5.13 24.76 -0.60
CA PRO A 27 4.94 23.33 -0.68
C PRO A 27 5.76 22.64 0.41
N LEU A 28 5.16 21.70 1.14
CA LEU A 28 5.80 21.06 2.30
C LEU A 28 7.18 20.46 1.94
N TRP A 29 7.39 20.06 0.69
CA TRP A 29 8.68 19.58 0.18
C TRP A 29 9.78 20.64 0.16
N ARG A 30 9.47 21.94 0.07
CA ARG A 30 10.49 23.01 0.17
C ARG A 30 11.11 23.11 1.56
N ARG A 31 10.48 22.57 2.60
CA ARG A 31 11.04 22.47 3.96
C ARG A 31 11.82 21.18 4.20
N ALA A 32 11.54 20.12 3.46
CA ALA A 32 12.15 18.81 3.61
C ALA A 32 13.34 18.66 2.64
N ASN A 33 14.45 19.34 2.88
CA ASN A 33 15.56 19.29 1.93
C ASN A 33 16.29 17.92 2.02
N GLY A 34 16.20 17.09 0.98
CA GLY A 34 17.01 15.88 0.81
C GLY A 34 16.42 14.56 1.34
N ASN A 35 15.13 14.49 1.67
CA ASN A 35 14.47 13.21 1.99
C ASN A 35 13.68 12.66 0.78
N ALA A 36 13.39 11.36 0.81
CA ALA A 36 12.70 10.65 -0.27
C ALA A 36 11.35 11.28 -0.65
N CYS A 37 10.59 11.81 0.32
CA CYS A 37 9.33 12.48 0.03
C CYS A 37 9.52 13.77 -0.78
N ALA A 38 10.59 14.52 -0.54
CA ALA A 38 10.88 15.74 -1.29
C ALA A 38 11.35 15.44 -2.72
N GLU A 39 12.08 14.33 -2.93
CA GLU A 39 12.40 13.86 -4.28
C GLU A 39 11.13 13.53 -5.07
N ILE A 40 10.18 12.81 -4.45
CA ILE A 40 8.89 12.49 -5.06
C ILE A 40 8.08 13.77 -5.31
N GLY A 41 8.07 14.73 -4.39
CA GLY A 41 7.39 16.02 -4.56
C GLY A 41 7.92 16.82 -5.76
N LYS A 42 9.24 16.86 -5.95
CA LYS A 42 9.86 17.50 -7.12
C LYS A 42 9.47 16.80 -8.44
N ALA A 43 9.47 15.47 -8.45
CA ALA A 43 9.06 14.70 -9.62
C ALA A 43 7.57 14.92 -9.96
N TYR A 44 6.73 15.02 -8.94
CA TYR A 44 5.30 15.32 -9.09
C TYR A 44 5.07 16.71 -9.67
N ASP A 45 5.70 17.73 -9.10
CA ASP A 45 5.57 19.11 -9.59
C ASP A 45 6.03 19.24 -11.05
N GLY A 46 7.13 18.57 -11.43
CA GLY A 46 7.58 18.52 -12.83
C GLY A 46 6.56 17.86 -13.77
N ALA A 47 6.04 16.68 -13.40
CA ALA A 47 5.06 15.98 -14.22
C ALA A 47 3.75 16.76 -14.42
N VAL A 48 3.31 17.50 -13.39
CA VAL A 48 2.13 18.38 -13.47
C VAL A 48 2.39 19.55 -14.42
N LEU A 49 3.56 20.18 -14.34
CA LEU A 49 3.92 21.31 -15.21
C LEU A 49 4.02 20.90 -16.69
N ASP A 50 4.50 19.70 -16.98
CA ASP A 50 4.67 19.21 -18.34
C ASP A 50 3.36 18.65 -18.95
N ASN A 51 2.22 18.72 -18.22
CA ASN A 51 0.95 18.04 -18.56
C ASN A 51 1.16 16.57 -18.99
N THR A 52 2.21 15.97 -18.46
CA THR A 52 2.63 14.63 -18.81
C THR A 52 2.14 13.74 -17.69
N THR A 53 0.86 13.33 -17.74
CA THR A 53 0.36 12.17 -16.97
C THR A 53 0.95 10.88 -17.55
N GLY A 54 2.28 10.90 -17.71
CA GLY A 54 3.04 10.18 -18.71
C GLY A 54 3.05 8.69 -18.48
N MET A 55 2.54 8.00 -19.49
CA MET A 55 2.76 6.60 -19.77
C MET A 55 4.22 6.22 -19.49
N SER A 56 4.45 5.65 -18.31
CA SER A 56 5.80 5.25 -17.88
C SER A 56 6.01 3.78 -18.19
N THR A 57 6.88 3.49 -19.16
CA THR A 57 7.27 2.12 -19.48
C THR A 57 8.26 1.60 -18.45
N VAL A 58 7.90 0.54 -17.73
CA VAL A 58 8.80 -0.14 -16.79
C VAL A 58 9.23 -1.46 -17.39
N THR A 59 10.53 -1.61 -17.63
CA THR A 59 11.16 -2.83 -18.14
C THR A 59 11.85 -3.56 -16.99
N PHE A 60 11.62 -4.86 -16.84
CA PHE A 60 12.21 -5.69 -15.78
C PHE A 60 13.43 -6.48 -16.32
N PRO A 61 14.44 -6.78 -15.49
CA PRO A 61 15.68 -7.36 -15.97
C PRO A 61 15.56 -8.86 -16.27
N ARG A 62 15.93 -9.23 -17.50
CA ARG A 62 16.53 -10.48 -17.99
C ARG A 62 16.22 -11.79 -17.27
N GLY A 63 15.55 -12.70 -17.99
CA GLY A 63 15.61 -14.14 -17.70
C GLY A 63 14.47 -14.99 -18.25
N VAL A 64 13.34 -14.39 -18.61
CA VAL A 64 12.19 -15.15 -19.15
C VAL A 64 12.11 -14.88 -20.64
N HIS A 65 12.39 -15.92 -21.42
CA HIS A 65 12.24 -15.93 -22.86
C HIS A 65 10.83 -16.44 -23.18
N ASP A 66 10.21 -15.92 -24.24
CA ASP A 66 9.03 -16.58 -24.82
C ASP A 66 9.34 -18.05 -25.09
N GLY A 67 8.32 -18.91 -25.09
CA GLY A 67 8.46 -20.36 -25.34
C GLY A 67 9.15 -20.75 -26.66
N ASP A 68 9.44 -19.77 -27.53
CA ASP A 68 10.19 -19.90 -28.80
C ASP A 68 11.68 -19.47 -28.67
N GLY A 69 12.16 -19.16 -27.46
CA GLY A 69 13.58 -18.89 -27.17
C GLY A 69 14.17 -17.60 -27.75
N GLY A 70 13.36 -16.75 -28.41
CA GLY A 70 13.86 -15.65 -29.24
C GLY A 70 13.71 -14.22 -28.72
N ARG A 71 12.79 -13.93 -27.78
CA ARG A 71 12.52 -12.56 -27.31
C ARG A 71 12.45 -12.48 -25.79
N GLU A 72 13.06 -11.44 -25.24
CA GLU A 72 12.99 -11.09 -23.81
C GLU A 72 11.58 -10.57 -23.50
N LEU A 73 10.89 -11.24 -22.57
CA LEU A 73 9.58 -10.81 -22.12
C LEU A 73 9.67 -9.43 -21.46
N THR A 74 9.13 -8.43 -22.15
CA THR A 74 9.01 -7.07 -21.63
C THR A 74 7.56 -6.82 -21.26
N CYS A 75 7.21 -6.97 -19.98
CA CYS A 75 5.90 -6.52 -19.50
C CYS A 75 5.86 -4.99 -19.48
N VAL A 76 5.22 -4.37 -20.47
CA VAL A 76 5.00 -2.92 -20.49
C VAL A 76 3.77 -2.60 -19.66
N VAL A 77 3.93 -1.89 -18.55
CA VAL A 77 2.78 -1.36 -17.80
C VAL A 77 2.50 0.05 -18.25
N HIS A 78 1.25 0.33 -18.64
CA HIS A 78 0.79 1.68 -18.87
C HIS A 78 0.30 2.26 -17.54
N VAL A 79 0.96 3.32 -17.06
CA VAL A 79 0.57 4.01 -15.82
C VAL A 79 0.06 5.39 -16.17
N GLU A 80 -1.20 5.68 -15.84
CA GLU A 80 -1.84 7.00 -15.98
C GLU A 80 -1.37 8.02 -14.92
N LYS A 81 -0.43 7.60 -14.04
CA LYS A 81 0.06 8.35 -12.89
C LYS A 81 1.58 8.28 -12.84
N LEU A 82 2.21 9.29 -12.22
CA LEU A 82 3.66 9.34 -12.02
C LEU A 82 4.16 8.05 -11.36
N ALA A 83 5.04 7.32 -12.06
CA ALA A 83 5.70 6.13 -11.54
C ALA A 83 7.04 6.52 -10.88
N VAL A 84 7.28 6.02 -9.68
CA VAL A 84 8.55 6.18 -8.95
C VAL A 84 9.09 4.83 -8.52
N ARG A 85 10.39 4.76 -8.18
CA ARG A 85 10.99 3.53 -7.67
C ARG A 85 10.28 3.08 -6.37
N PRO A 86 10.01 1.78 -6.21
CA PRO A 86 9.40 1.20 -5.00
C PRO A 86 10.08 1.61 -3.70
N SER A 87 11.41 1.49 -3.68
CA SER A 87 12.24 1.82 -2.52
C SER A 87 12.11 3.28 -2.15
N LEU A 88 12.11 4.19 -3.14
CA LEU A 88 11.98 5.62 -2.90
C LEU A 88 10.63 5.97 -2.25
N ALA A 89 9.54 5.36 -2.72
CA ALA A 89 8.23 5.58 -2.13
C ALA A 89 8.14 5.00 -0.70
N PHE A 90 8.69 3.81 -0.48
CA PHE A 90 8.73 3.20 0.85
C PHE A 90 9.59 4.01 1.84
N ASP A 91 10.74 4.50 1.40
CA ASP A 91 11.61 5.39 2.19
C ASP A 91 10.88 6.70 2.53
N CYS A 92 10.07 7.24 1.61
CA CYS A 92 9.21 8.37 1.91
C CYS A 92 8.21 8.04 3.02
N LEU A 93 7.45 6.95 2.92
CA LEU A 93 6.49 6.54 3.96
C LEU A 93 7.15 6.37 5.33
N ARG A 94 8.33 5.75 5.37
CA ARG A 94 9.10 5.55 6.61
C ARG A 94 9.68 6.85 7.17
N SER A 95 9.86 7.88 6.35
CA SER A 95 10.35 9.18 6.80
C SER A 95 9.27 10.06 7.46
N VAL A 96 7.99 9.68 7.34
CA VAL A 96 6.89 10.42 7.97
C VAL A 96 6.94 10.19 9.49
N PRO A 97 7.14 11.25 10.30
CA PRO A 97 7.24 11.10 11.75
C PRO A 97 5.87 10.84 12.38
N VAL A 98 5.88 10.19 13.55
CA VAL A 98 4.71 9.99 14.41
C VAL A 98 4.29 11.33 15.03
N ASP A 99 3.00 11.63 15.02
CA ASP A 99 2.42 12.75 15.78
C ASP A 99 1.64 12.19 16.96
N VAL A 100 2.34 12.00 18.09
CA VAL A 100 1.81 11.29 19.27
C VAL A 100 0.49 11.88 19.75
N GLU A 101 0.33 13.22 19.73
CA GLU A 101 -0.90 13.86 20.19
C GLU A 101 -2.07 13.52 19.26
N ARG A 102 -1.89 13.70 17.94
CA ARG A 102 -2.94 13.41 16.95
C ARG A 102 -3.23 11.93 16.83
N ASP A 103 -2.23 11.07 16.90
CA ASP A 103 -2.39 9.62 16.79
C ASP A 103 -3.10 9.05 18.02
N VAL A 104 -2.80 9.54 19.23
CA VAL A 104 -3.57 9.20 20.43
C VAL A 104 -5.01 9.71 20.32
N ALA A 105 -5.23 10.91 19.76
CA ALA A 105 -6.58 11.42 19.54
C ALA A 105 -7.35 10.57 18.52
N LEU A 106 -6.71 10.12 17.45
CA LEU A 106 -7.28 9.21 16.45
C LEU A 106 -7.69 7.88 17.10
N VAL A 107 -6.81 7.25 17.89
CA VAL A 107 -7.13 5.99 18.57
C VAL A 107 -8.33 6.15 19.51
N LYS A 108 -8.42 7.28 20.22
CA LYS A 108 -9.59 7.61 21.06
C LYS A 108 -10.86 7.78 20.23
N TYR A 109 -10.79 8.40 19.07
CA TYR A 109 -11.93 8.58 18.16
C TYR A 109 -12.40 7.25 17.55
N LEU A 110 -11.48 6.33 17.24
CA LEU A 110 -11.82 5.03 16.67
C LEU A 110 -12.57 4.11 17.64
N ARG A 111 -12.34 4.27 18.95
CA ARG A 111 -13.00 3.44 19.97
C ARG A 111 -14.54 3.46 19.88
N PRO A 112 -15.24 4.61 19.97
CA PRO A 112 -16.70 4.63 19.87
C PRO A 112 -17.20 4.19 18.48
N TRP A 113 -16.43 4.38 17.41
CA TRP A 113 -16.78 3.85 16.10
C TRP A 113 -16.75 2.32 16.06
N LEU A 114 -15.75 1.70 16.71
CA LEU A 114 -15.64 0.24 16.85
C LEU A 114 -16.70 -0.34 17.80
N ASP A 115 -17.16 0.42 18.80
CA ASP A 115 -18.25 -0.01 19.68
C ASP A 115 -19.58 -0.23 18.90
N PHE A 116 -19.77 0.40 17.74
CA PHE A 116 -20.94 0.16 16.88
C PHE A 116 -20.86 -1.15 16.07
N GLN A 117 -19.73 -1.86 16.08
CA GLN A 117 -19.60 -3.11 15.34
C GLN A 117 -20.29 -4.26 16.06
N SER A 118 -21.25 -4.90 15.39
CA SER A 118 -22.09 -5.95 15.98
C SER A 118 -21.30 -7.16 16.48
N THR A 119 -20.18 -7.47 15.82
CA THR A 119 -19.31 -8.61 16.15
C THR A 119 -18.40 -8.33 17.35
N VAL A 120 -18.22 -7.08 17.78
CA VAL A 120 -17.21 -6.69 18.77
C VAL A 120 -17.37 -7.41 20.12
N SER A 121 -18.60 -7.73 20.50
CA SER A 121 -18.92 -8.40 21.77
C SER A 121 -18.44 -9.85 21.85
N ILE A 122 -18.33 -10.54 20.72
CA ILE A 122 -17.90 -11.95 20.66
C ILE A 122 -16.45 -12.10 20.19
N LEU A 123 -15.85 -11.05 19.60
CA LEU A 123 -14.50 -11.16 19.03
C LEU A 123 -13.45 -11.59 20.05
N GLN A 124 -13.51 -11.09 21.28
CA GLN A 124 -12.51 -11.43 22.30
C GLN A 124 -12.62 -12.88 22.78
N ASN A 125 -13.84 -13.41 22.88
CA ASN A 125 -14.15 -14.76 23.35
C ASN A 125 -15.14 -15.41 22.36
N PRO A 126 -14.66 -15.85 21.19
CA PRO A 126 -15.54 -16.34 20.16
C PRO A 126 -16.19 -17.68 20.56
N PRO A 127 -17.37 -18.01 20.02
CA PRO A 127 -18.06 -19.26 20.33
C PRO A 127 -17.27 -20.48 19.86
N GLU A 128 -17.61 -21.64 20.43
CA GLU A 128 -17.06 -22.93 20.00
C GLU A 128 -17.26 -23.14 18.49
N GLY A 129 -16.22 -23.63 17.82
CA GLY A 129 -16.22 -23.83 16.37
C GLY A 129 -15.77 -22.61 15.55
N TYR A 130 -15.54 -21.45 16.16
CA TYR A 130 -14.91 -20.33 15.46
C TYR A 130 -13.46 -20.68 15.08
N LEU A 131 -13.10 -20.49 13.81
CA LEU A 131 -11.85 -21.00 13.24
C LEU A 131 -10.60 -20.15 13.56
N TYR A 132 -10.78 -18.99 14.20
CA TYR A 132 -9.71 -18.03 14.44
C TYR A 132 -9.57 -17.71 15.93
N PRO A 133 -8.36 -17.30 16.39
CA PRO A 133 -8.19 -16.85 17.77
C PRO A 133 -9.06 -15.64 18.09
N GLY A 134 -9.51 -15.54 19.34
CA GLY A 134 -10.16 -14.35 19.85
C GLY A 134 -9.25 -13.11 19.81
N VAL A 135 -9.87 -11.94 19.65
CA VAL A 135 -9.18 -10.65 19.49
C VAL A 135 -9.81 -9.62 20.41
N ASP A 136 -9.01 -9.11 21.35
CA ASP A 136 -9.35 -7.93 22.14
C ASP A 136 -8.95 -6.66 21.37
N ILE A 137 -9.89 -6.12 20.57
CA ILE A 137 -9.63 -4.88 19.80
C ILE A 137 -9.36 -3.72 20.77
N PHE A 138 -10.12 -3.57 21.85
CA PHE A 138 -9.99 -2.43 22.76
C PHE A 138 -8.73 -2.48 23.61
N GLY A 139 -8.34 -3.66 24.09
CA GLY A 139 -7.04 -3.90 24.70
C GLY A 139 -5.91 -3.64 23.71
N GLY A 140 -6.09 -4.02 22.43
CA GLY A 140 -5.18 -3.67 21.36
C GLY A 140 -5.02 -2.15 21.17
N LEU A 141 -6.11 -1.39 21.15
CA LEU A 141 -6.06 0.08 21.06
C LEU A 141 -5.38 0.72 22.28
N ALA A 142 -5.61 0.16 23.47
CA ALA A 142 -4.93 0.60 24.69
C ALA A 142 -3.41 0.36 24.60
N ASN A 143 -3.00 -0.81 24.11
CA ASN A 143 -1.59 -1.14 23.89
C ASN A 143 -0.95 -0.21 22.83
N ILE A 144 -1.62 0.04 21.70
CA ILE A 144 -1.15 1.00 20.68
C ILE A 144 -0.98 2.40 21.29
N THR A 145 -1.93 2.84 22.12
CA THR A 145 -1.85 4.13 22.83
C THR A 145 -0.64 4.18 23.78
N GLN A 146 -0.32 3.07 24.45
CA GLN A 146 0.84 2.97 25.33
C GLN A 146 2.15 3.06 24.53
N ILE A 147 2.25 2.32 23.42
CA ILE A 147 3.43 2.33 22.53
C ILE A 147 3.66 3.72 21.94
N LEU A 148 2.60 4.41 21.49
CA LEU A 148 2.67 5.81 21.02
C LEU A 148 3.26 6.73 22.10
N LYS A 149 2.72 6.66 23.32
CA LYS A 149 3.17 7.50 24.44
C LYS A 149 4.60 7.19 24.90
N SER A 150 5.06 5.96 24.73
CA SER A 150 6.43 5.57 25.05
C SER A 150 7.42 5.79 23.90
N GLY A 151 6.98 6.34 22.76
CA GLY A 151 7.83 6.57 21.58
C GLY A 151 8.30 5.27 20.90
N GLY A 152 7.50 4.20 20.97
CA GLY A 152 7.91 2.87 20.46
C GLY A 152 7.82 2.71 18.93
N TYR A 153 7.12 3.61 18.24
CA TYR A 153 7.02 3.60 16.77
C TYR A 153 8.10 4.47 16.14
N GLN A 154 8.77 3.95 15.11
CA GLN A 154 9.86 4.66 14.42
C GLN A 154 9.33 5.60 13.34
N SER A 155 8.13 5.35 12.83
CA SER A 155 7.49 6.12 11.77
C SER A 155 5.96 6.04 11.85
N GLN A 156 5.28 6.97 11.18
CA GLN A 156 3.82 6.94 11.02
C GLN A 156 3.37 5.65 10.32
N LEU A 157 4.20 5.08 9.44
CA LEU A 157 3.92 3.83 8.74
C LEU A 157 3.83 2.66 9.73
N ASP A 158 4.71 2.60 10.73
CA ASP A 158 4.73 1.51 11.72
C ASP A 158 3.46 1.56 12.59
N PHE A 159 3.10 2.75 13.08
CA PHE A 159 1.86 2.96 13.84
C PHE A 159 0.62 2.59 13.00
N ALA A 160 0.52 3.10 11.77
CA ALA A 160 -0.60 2.83 10.88
C ALA A 160 -0.71 1.34 10.52
N SER A 161 0.41 0.63 10.39
CA SER A 161 0.43 -0.81 10.11
C SER A 161 -0.11 -1.64 11.28
N ASP A 162 0.26 -1.29 12.52
CA ASP A 162 -0.26 -1.95 13.71
C ASP A 162 -1.76 -1.70 13.89
N LEU A 163 -2.20 -0.46 13.68
CA LEU A 163 -3.62 -0.09 13.72
C LEU A 163 -4.42 -0.80 12.62
N TYR A 164 -3.88 -0.85 11.38
CA TYR A 164 -4.48 -1.58 10.27
C TYR A 164 -4.63 -3.06 10.59
N ARG A 165 -3.58 -3.71 11.10
CA ARG A 165 -3.61 -5.14 11.47
C ARG A 165 -4.63 -5.41 12.57
N LEU A 166 -4.71 -4.55 13.58
CA LEU A 166 -5.65 -4.71 14.69
C LEU A 166 -7.11 -4.63 14.23
N ILE A 167 -7.44 -3.69 13.33
CA ILE A 167 -8.83 -3.42 12.92
C ILE A 167 -9.25 -4.28 11.72
N ASN A 168 -8.40 -4.42 10.70
CA ASN A 168 -8.78 -5.03 9.42
C ASN A 168 -8.45 -6.52 9.36
N VAL A 169 -7.33 -6.95 9.97
CA VAL A 169 -6.79 -8.30 9.76
C VAL A 169 -7.19 -9.26 10.88
N LYS A 170 -6.98 -8.85 12.13
CA LYS A 170 -7.24 -9.70 13.29
C LYS A 170 -8.72 -10.10 13.44
N PRO A 171 -9.70 -9.19 13.29
CA PRO A 171 -11.10 -9.52 13.56
C PRO A 171 -11.72 -10.53 12.58
N ARG A 172 -11.12 -10.69 11.38
CA ARG A 172 -11.65 -11.54 10.29
C ARG A 172 -13.06 -11.16 9.86
N ASP A 173 -13.36 -9.86 9.92
CA ASP A 173 -14.63 -9.30 9.51
C ASP A 173 -14.44 -8.53 8.19
N GLY A 174 -15.01 -9.06 7.10
CA GLY A 174 -14.91 -8.46 5.77
C GLY A 174 -15.65 -7.13 5.63
N HIS A 175 -16.49 -6.75 6.61
CA HIS A 175 -17.23 -5.49 6.63
C HIS A 175 -16.60 -4.46 7.58
N LEU A 176 -15.58 -4.85 8.37
CA LEU A 176 -14.83 -3.93 9.23
C LEU A 176 -13.56 -3.47 8.52
N VAL A 177 -13.62 -2.26 7.96
CA VAL A 177 -12.50 -1.67 7.20
C VAL A 177 -12.11 -0.31 7.76
N PHE A 178 -10.82 -0.15 8.08
CA PHE A 178 -10.19 1.13 8.42
C PHE A 178 -8.95 1.32 7.54
N THR A 179 -8.98 2.32 6.68
CA THR A 179 -7.89 2.63 5.76
C THR A 179 -7.08 3.82 6.28
N PRO A 180 -5.85 3.63 6.78
CA PRO A 180 -5.00 4.74 7.17
C PRO A 180 -4.53 5.51 5.94
N VAL A 181 -4.60 6.86 5.99
CA VAL A 181 -4.25 7.74 4.87
C VAL A 181 -2.83 7.49 4.34
N ILE A 182 -1.88 7.19 5.22
CA ILE A 182 -0.50 6.89 4.81
C ILE A 182 -0.41 5.68 3.86
N GLY A 183 -1.33 4.72 3.99
CA GLY A 183 -1.43 3.55 3.09
C GLY A 183 -2.07 3.86 1.73
N THR A 184 -2.67 5.03 1.54
CA THR A 184 -3.29 5.44 0.26
C THR A 184 -2.42 6.40 -0.54
N LEU A 185 -1.31 6.89 0.03
CA LEU A 185 -0.40 7.79 -0.67
C LEU A 185 0.28 7.13 -1.87
N PHE A 186 0.26 5.80 -1.92
CA PHE A 186 1.18 4.98 -2.70
C PHE A 186 0.56 3.59 -2.90
N SER A 187 0.27 3.17 -4.14
CA SER A 187 -0.38 1.89 -4.49
C SER A 187 0.62 0.93 -5.10
N PHE A 188 0.93 -0.11 -4.36
CA PHE A 188 2.08 -0.93 -4.69
C PHE A 188 1.74 -1.96 -5.81
N GLU A 189 2.24 -1.85 -7.06
CA GLU A 189 1.87 -2.73 -8.19
C GLU A 189 3.00 -3.65 -8.64
N THR A 190 2.67 -4.85 -9.11
CA THR A 190 3.60 -5.66 -9.89
C THR A 190 3.21 -5.59 -11.37
N PRO A 191 4.19 -5.61 -12.30
CA PRO A 191 3.91 -5.58 -13.74
C PRO A 191 3.25 -6.86 -14.26
N ALA A 192 3.39 -7.94 -13.50
CA ALA A 192 2.97 -9.27 -13.83
C ALA A 192 2.47 -9.99 -12.57
N LEU A 193 1.64 -10.99 -12.80
CA LEU A 193 1.08 -11.87 -11.78
C LEU A 193 1.50 -13.31 -12.09
N PHE A 194 1.68 -14.11 -11.03
CA PHE A 194 1.74 -15.55 -11.20
C PHE A 194 0.33 -16.08 -11.40
N VAL A 195 0.12 -16.84 -12.47
CA VAL A 195 -1.15 -17.52 -12.76
C VAL A 195 -0.92 -19.03 -12.80
N SER A 196 -1.92 -19.79 -12.35
CA SER A 196 -1.89 -21.25 -12.36
C SER A 196 -2.86 -21.74 -13.43
N ILE A 197 -2.34 -22.36 -14.48
CA ILE A 197 -3.12 -22.75 -15.66
C ILE A 197 -2.95 -24.25 -15.89
N SER A 198 -4.07 -24.95 -16.00
CA SER A 198 -4.12 -26.29 -16.56
C SER A 198 -4.41 -26.14 -18.06
N GLU A 199 -3.49 -26.61 -18.90
CA GLU A 199 -3.55 -26.43 -20.36
C GLU A 199 -4.78 -27.13 -20.99
N ASP A 200 -5.28 -28.19 -20.37
CA ASP A 200 -6.39 -29.02 -20.84
C ASP A 200 -7.57 -29.10 -19.85
N GLY A 201 -7.47 -28.43 -18.69
CA GLY A 201 -8.46 -28.47 -17.62
C GLY A 201 -8.52 -29.79 -16.84
N ILE A 202 -7.63 -30.75 -17.12
CA ILE A 202 -7.58 -32.08 -16.49
C ILE A 202 -6.23 -32.30 -15.80
N ALA A 203 -5.15 -31.94 -16.48
CA ALA A 203 -3.79 -32.05 -15.96
C ALA A 203 -3.58 -31.09 -14.78
N ASN A 204 -2.62 -31.43 -13.92
CA ASN A 204 -2.19 -30.55 -12.85
C ASN A 204 -1.75 -29.20 -13.42
N PRO A 205 -2.17 -28.08 -12.81
CA PRO A 205 -1.87 -26.77 -13.35
C PRO A 205 -0.38 -26.45 -13.18
N LYS A 206 0.20 -25.78 -14.18
CA LYS A 206 1.55 -25.22 -14.13
C LYS A 206 1.47 -23.74 -13.76
N ILE A 207 2.57 -23.17 -13.28
CA ILE A 207 2.65 -21.74 -12.97
C ILE A 207 3.19 -21.00 -14.20
N TYR A 208 2.65 -19.82 -14.48
CA TYR A 208 3.02 -18.94 -15.58
C TYR A 208 3.16 -17.52 -15.05
N LEU A 209 3.94 -16.70 -15.75
CA LEU A 209 3.98 -15.26 -15.54
C LEU A 209 3.02 -14.60 -16.55
N HIS A 210 2.01 -13.88 -16.06
CA HIS A 210 1.05 -13.16 -16.88
C HIS A 210 1.27 -11.66 -16.73
N CYS A 211 1.70 -10.99 -17.81
CA CYS A 211 1.81 -9.54 -17.83
C CYS A 211 0.39 -8.92 -17.81
N LYS A 212 0.17 -7.89 -16.98
CA LYS A 212 -1.15 -7.23 -16.84
C LYS A 212 -1.69 -6.56 -18.12
N THR A 213 -0.88 -6.52 -19.17
CA THR A 213 -1.13 -5.84 -20.46
C THR A 213 -0.96 -6.75 -21.68
N MET A 214 -0.60 -8.03 -21.49
CA MET A 214 -0.55 -9.01 -22.57
C MET A 214 -1.76 -9.94 -22.45
N ASP A 215 -2.45 -10.20 -23.57
CA ASP A 215 -3.61 -11.09 -23.60
C ASP A 215 -3.24 -12.56 -23.33
N ASP A 216 -1.97 -12.95 -23.53
CA ASP A 216 -1.49 -14.33 -23.36
C ASP A 216 -0.44 -14.47 -22.22
N PRO A 217 -0.62 -15.45 -21.29
CA PRO A 217 0.34 -15.77 -20.23
C PRO A 217 1.54 -16.57 -20.77
N VAL A 218 2.71 -16.41 -20.13
CA VAL A 218 3.98 -17.02 -20.62
C VAL A 218 4.54 -17.98 -19.57
N PRO A 219 4.92 -19.22 -19.95
CA PRO A 219 5.41 -20.22 -19.00
C PRO A 219 6.70 -19.78 -18.31
N ILE A 220 6.86 -20.22 -17.05
CA ILE A 220 8.11 -20.07 -16.27
C ILE A 220 8.89 -21.38 -16.19
#